data_AF-A0A8H5KVR6-F1
#
_entry.id   AF-A0A8H5KVR6-F1
#
_cell.length_a   1.000
_cell.length_b   1.000
_cell.length_c   1.000
_cell.angle_alpha   90.00
_cell.angle_beta   90.00
_cell.angle_gamma   90.00
#
_symmetry.space_group_name_H-M   'P 1'
#
loop_
_entity.id
_entity.type
_entity.pdbx_description
1 polymer ?
#
loop_
_entity_poly.entity_id
_entity_poly.type
_entity_poly.pdbx_seq_one_letter_code
_entity_poly.pdbx_strand_id
1 'polypeptide(L)'
;MEEQQHIDELLERYLSLLDEYSQLRQSLSRIQSDVFHNIARANFAGERGMRYGQDHYDERMQATRLVAIEQDASQSPAFSISPAPEEDKADKEETSSAENFDDASTTEAKEASSPTEKKRNRNKNPLQWFGLFAPMPLRTAQTHSVKAVEEVIPRLVSVNAEMLHVEIEVRRARKRRAKAEAAEKKTGQTAGATQPQSTAV
;
A
#
# COMPACT_ATOMS: atom_id res chain seq x y z
N MET A 1 6.54 34.02 -20.17
CA MET A 1 6.80 34.23 -18.72
C MET A 1 5.91 33.32 -17.87
N GLU A 2 4.62 33.19 -18.19
CA GLU A 2 3.67 32.33 -17.45
C GLU A 2 4.12 30.86 -17.36
N GLU A 3 4.61 30.26 -18.45
CA GLU A 3 5.11 28.87 -18.41
C GLU A 3 6.36 28.69 -17.53
N GLN A 4 7.15 29.75 -17.34
CA GLN A 4 8.32 29.69 -16.45
C GLN A 4 7.87 29.70 -14.99
N GLN A 5 6.93 30.58 -14.63
CA GLN A 5 6.33 30.61 -13.28
C GLN A 5 5.69 29.27 -12.93
N HIS A 6 4.94 28.67 -13.86
CA HIS A 6 4.36 27.34 -13.65
C HIS A 6 5.41 26.24 -13.45
N ILE A 7 6.53 26.28 -14.17
CA ILE A 7 7.64 25.33 -13.94
C ILE A 7 8.24 25.53 -12.55
N ASP A 8 8.43 26.78 -12.13
CA ASP A 8 9.03 27.12 -10.84
C ASP A 8 8.10 26.66 -9.68
N GLU A 9 6.78 26.85 -9.80
CA GLU A 9 5.78 26.33 -8.87
C GLU A 9 5.82 24.80 -8.75
N LEU A 10 5.92 24.09 -9.88
CA LEU A 10 6.03 22.62 -9.87
C LEU A 10 7.33 22.15 -9.20
N LEU A 11 8.44 22.87 -9.40
CA LEU A 11 9.72 22.54 -8.76
C LEU A 11 9.68 22.82 -7.25
N GLU A 12 9.04 23.91 -6.82
CA GLU A 12 8.82 24.20 -5.40
C GLU A 12 8.01 23.08 -4.74
N ARG A 13 6.91 22.66 -5.37
CA ARG A 13 6.11 21.52 -4.90
C ARG A 13 6.94 20.24 -4.84
N TYR A 14 7.74 19.95 -5.86
CA TYR A 14 8.63 18.78 -5.85
C TYR A 14 9.62 18.79 -4.68
N LEU A 15 10.23 19.95 -4.37
CA LEU A 15 11.16 20.08 -3.24
C LEU A 15 10.47 19.85 -1.90
N SER A 16 9.24 20.35 -1.72
CA SER A 16 8.46 20.07 -0.51
C SER A 16 8.14 18.58 -0.34
N LEU A 17 7.75 17.90 -1.44
CA LEU A 17 7.51 16.45 -1.44
C LEU A 17 8.79 15.65 -1.16
N LEU A 18 9.93 16.10 -1.67
CA LEU A 18 11.23 15.47 -1.44
C LEU A 18 11.67 15.57 0.03
N ASP A 19 11.43 16.72 0.68
CA ASP A 19 11.67 16.89 2.12
C ASP A 19 10.76 15.95 2.93
N GLU A 20 9.47 15.95 2.64
CA GLU A 20 8.51 15.05 3.30
C GLU A 20 8.91 13.57 3.13
N TYR A 21 9.26 13.15 1.90
CA TYR A 21 9.73 11.81 1.61
C TYR A 21 10.99 11.46 2.44
N SER A 22 11.93 12.39 2.54
CA SER A 22 13.17 12.19 3.29
C SER A 22 12.91 12.02 4.79
N GLN A 23 12.01 12.83 5.36
CA GLN A 23 11.59 12.73 6.76
C GLN A 23 10.85 11.42 7.03
N LEU A 24 9.93 11.02 6.15
CA LEU A 24 9.21 9.74 6.26
C LEU A 24 10.17 8.54 6.19
N ARG A 25 11.18 8.60 5.32
CA ARG A 25 12.19 7.54 5.21
C ARG A 25 13.06 7.44 6.47
N GLN A 26 13.43 8.56 7.08
CA GLN A 26 14.13 8.58 8.36
C GLN A 26 13.26 8.00 9.48
N SER A 27 11.98 8.39 9.53
CA SER A 27 11.01 7.85 10.49
C SER A 27 10.85 6.33 10.34
N LEU A 28 10.70 5.84 9.11
CA LEU A 28 10.61 4.41 8.82
C LEU A 28 11.86 3.66 9.27
N SER A 29 13.05 4.19 8.98
CA SER A 29 14.32 3.60 9.38
C SER A 29 14.46 3.51 10.90
N ARG A 30 14.04 4.54 11.63
CA ARG A 30 14.01 4.54 13.10
C ARG A 30 13.06 3.48 13.64
N ILE A 31 11.81 3.45 13.15
CA ILE A 31 10.82 2.46 13.57
C ILE A 31 11.30 1.04 13.29
N GLN A 32 11.87 0.77 12.11
CA GLN A 32 12.42 -0.54 11.77
C GLN A 32 13.56 -0.93 12.72
N SER A 33 14.46 0.00 13.04
CA SER A 33 15.55 -0.23 14.00
C SER A 33 15.00 -0.59 15.38
N ASP A 34 13.98 0.14 15.86
CA ASP A 34 13.32 -0.13 17.14
C ASP A 34 12.62 -1.50 17.14
N VAL A 35 11.98 -1.89 16.03
CA VAL A 35 11.38 -3.23 15.86
C VAL A 35 12.45 -4.31 16.00
N PHE A 36 13.54 -4.23 15.22
CA PHE A 36 14.59 -5.24 15.25
C PHE A 36 15.28 -5.32 16.60
N HIS A 37 15.51 -4.17 17.25
CA HIS A 37 16.08 -4.14 18.60
C HIS A 37 15.17 -4.83 19.62
N ASN A 38 13.87 -4.57 19.58
CA ASN A 38 12.90 -5.21 20.46
C ASN A 38 12.76 -6.72 20.20
N ILE A 39 12.81 -7.15 18.93
CA ILE A 39 12.84 -8.58 18.58
C ILE A 39 14.12 -9.24 19.11
N ALA A 40 15.28 -8.61 18.94
CA ALA A 40 16.54 -9.12 19.48
C ALA A 40 16.49 -9.23 21.01
N ARG A 41 15.93 -8.24 21.69
CA ARG A 41 15.71 -8.25 23.14
C ARG A 41 14.76 -9.37 23.57
N ALA A 42 13.68 -9.61 22.83
CA ALA A 42 12.77 -10.72 23.09
C ALA A 42 13.49 -12.07 22.94
N ASN A 43 14.27 -12.25 21.88
CA ASN A 43 15.04 -13.47 21.63
C ASN A 43 16.12 -13.70 22.69
N PHE A 44 16.77 -12.65 23.17
CA PHE A 44 17.77 -12.75 24.23
C PHE A 44 17.17 -13.12 25.59
N ALA A 45 16.00 -12.55 25.91
CA ALA A 45 15.31 -12.82 27.17
C ALA A 45 14.42 -14.08 27.13
N GLY A 46 14.30 -14.73 25.98
CA GLY A 46 13.52 -15.95 25.80
C GLY A 46 14.10 -17.11 26.62
N GLU A 47 13.23 -18.02 27.05
CA GLU A 47 13.65 -19.28 27.68
C GLU A 47 14.55 -20.09 26.73
N ARG A 48 15.43 -20.92 27.29
CA ARG A 48 16.45 -21.67 26.53
C ARG A 48 15.83 -22.41 25.33
N GLY A 49 16.14 -21.92 24.13
CA GLY A 49 15.72 -22.50 22.86
C GLY A 49 14.54 -21.81 22.17
N MET A 50 13.86 -20.86 22.82
CA MET A 50 12.77 -20.10 22.21
C MET A 50 13.30 -18.93 21.38
N ARG A 51 13.04 -18.96 20.07
CA ARG A 51 13.36 -17.87 19.15
C ARG A 51 12.10 -17.41 18.46
N TYR A 52 11.69 -16.16 18.71
CA TYR A 52 10.57 -15.54 18.03
C TYR A 52 10.94 -15.30 16.56
N GLY A 53 10.39 -16.13 15.69
CA GLY A 53 10.70 -16.15 14.26
C GLY A 53 9.68 -16.98 13.47
N GLN A 54 10.01 -17.21 12.20
CA GLN A 54 9.14 -17.88 11.22
C GLN A 54 8.83 -19.34 11.60
N ASP A 55 9.70 -19.98 12.37
CA ASP A 55 9.55 -21.38 12.81
C ASP A 55 8.29 -21.62 13.67
N HIS A 56 7.69 -20.55 14.21
CA HIS A 56 6.46 -20.61 14.99
C HIS A 56 5.23 -20.10 14.23
N TYR A 57 5.34 -19.80 12.94
CA TYR A 57 4.19 -19.41 12.14
C TYR A 57 3.32 -20.65 11.88
N ASP A 58 2.03 -20.55 12.19
CA ASP A 58 1.06 -21.54 11.73
C ASP A 58 0.81 -21.31 10.23
N GLU A 59 0.56 -22.37 9.47
CA GLU A 59 0.22 -22.32 8.03
C GLU A 59 -1.07 -21.51 7.76
N ARG A 60 -1.81 -21.19 8.82
CA ARG A 60 -3.04 -20.39 8.83
C ARG A 60 -2.81 -18.87 8.94
N MET A 61 -1.60 -18.39 8.72
CA MET A 61 -1.28 -16.97 8.76
C MET A 61 -2.13 -16.18 7.74
N GLN A 62 -3.07 -15.39 8.26
CA GLN A 62 -3.90 -14.47 7.47
C GLN A 62 -3.44 -13.03 7.70
N ALA A 63 -3.47 -12.22 6.65
CA ALA A 63 -3.19 -10.79 6.76
C ALA A 63 -4.24 -10.14 7.67
N THR A 64 -3.81 -9.40 8.69
CA THR A 64 -4.73 -8.63 9.54
C THR A 64 -5.07 -7.26 8.94
N ARG A 65 -4.26 -6.80 7.98
CA ARG A 65 -4.33 -5.48 7.37
C ARG A 65 -4.11 -5.58 5.88
N LEU A 66 -4.92 -4.86 5.12
CA LEU A 66 -4.88 -4.80 3.67
C LEU A 66 -4.67 -3.36 3.24
N VAL A 67 -3.96 -3.17 2.14
CA VAL A 67 -3.82 -1.88 1.48
C VAL A 67 -4.70 -1.89 0.23
N ALA A 68 -5.65 -0.97 0.17
CA ALA A 68 -6.39 -0.66 -1.04
C ALA A 68 -5.64 0.42 -1.83
N ILE A 69 -5.54 0.19 -3.13
CA ILE A 69 -4.89 1.10 -4.07
C ILE A 69 -5.99 1.62 -4.99
N GLU A 70 -6.33 2.89 -4.82
CA GLU A 70 -7.28 3.58 -5.69
C GLU A 70 -6.47 4.36 -6.73
N GLN A 71 -6.66 4.02 -8.00
CA GLN A 71 -5.95 4.65 -9.10
C GLN A 71 -6.92 5.41 -9.99
N ASP A 72 -6.90 6.74 -9.87
CA ASP A 72 -7.60 7.61 -10.81
C ASP A 72 -6.73 7.88 -12.04
N ALA A 73 -7.33 7.82 -13.22
CA ALA A 73 -6.62 8.01 -14.50
C ALA A 73 -5.93 9.39 -14.64
N SER A 74 -6.31 10.38 -13.82
CA SER A 74 -5.81 11.75 -13.88
C SER A 74 -4.96 12.17 -12.69
N GLN A 75 -4.87 11.35 -11.62
CA GLN A 75 -4.21 11.72 -10.37
C GLN A 75 -3.23 10.64 -9.90
N SER A 76 -2.42 10.97 -8.88
CA SER A 76 -1.54 10.00 -8.24
C SER A 76 -2.37 8.95 -7.47
N PRO A 77 -1.95 7.67 -7.46
CA PRO A 77 -2.64 6.61 -6.75
C PRO A 77 -2.73 6.92 -5.24
N ALA A 78 -3.92 6.73 -4.67
CA ALA A 78 -4.18 6.85 -3.25
C ALA A 78 -4.06 5.47 -2.58
N PHE A 79 -3.38 5.45 -1.43
CA PHE A 79 -3.17 4.24 -0.63
C PHE A 79 -3.94 4.37 0.68
N SER A 80 -4.94 3.51 0.87
CA SER A 80 -5.71 3.43 2.10
C SER A 80 -5.53 2.06 2.75
N ILE A 81 -5.46 2.02 4.08
CA ILE A 81 -5.38 0.74 4.81
C ILE A 81 -6.73 0.44 5.40
N SER A 82 -7.15 -0.81 5.26
CA SER A 82 -8.32 -1.35 5.93
C SER A 82 -7.94 -2.59 6.73
N PRO A 83 -8.61 -2.86 7.86
CA PRO A 83 -8.52 -4.16 8.49
C PRO A 83 -9.02 -5.24 7.53
N ALA A 84 -8.37 -6.40 7.51
CA ALA A 84 -8.80 -7.48 6.65
C ALA A 84 -10.23 -7.94 7.01
N PRO A 85 -11.13 -8.14 6.03
CA PRO A 85 -12.50 -8.56 6.28
C PRO A 85 -12.53 -9.88 7.03
N GLU A 86 -13.51 -10.06 7.92
CA GLU A 86 -13.75 -11.36 8.55
C GLU A 86 -14.39 -12.26 7.50
N GLU A 87 -13.65 -13.27 7.02
CA GLU A 87 -14.22 -14.34 6.19
C GLU A 87 -15.17 -15.20 7.05
N ASP A 88 -16.36 -14.67 7.34
CA ASP A 88 -17.48 -15.46 7.83
C ASP A 88 -18.23 -16.04 6.62
N LYS A 89 -17.81 -17.25 6.21
CA LYS A 89 -18.51 -18.19 5.32
C LYS A 89 -19.33 -17.58 4.17
N ALA A 90 -18.68 -17.27 3.04
CA ALA A 90 -19.34 -17.23 1.74
C ALA A 90 -19.22 -18.60 1.06
N ASP A 91 -20.05 -19.57 1.46
CA ASP A 91 -20.30 -20.81 0.70
C ASP A 91 -21.67 -21.34 1.11
N LYS A 92 -22.71 -20.79 0.49
CA LYS A 92 -24.04 -21.41 0.34
C LYS A 92 -24.79 -20.63 -0.74
N GLU A 93 -25.40 -21.38 -1.66
CA GLU A 93 -25.91 -20.99 -2.98
C GLU A 93 -24.80 -21.16 -4.03
N GLU A 94 -24.81 -22.13 -4.96
CA GLU A 94 -25.89 -22.85 -5.64
C GLU A 94 -25.35 -24.26 -6.01
N THR A 95 -26.08 -25.35 -5.80
CA THR A 95 -26.71 -26.08 -6.92
C THR A 95 -27.65 -27.13 -6.35
N SER A 96 -28.96 -26.86 -6.44
CA SER A 96 -29.99 -27.87 -6.34
C SER A 96 -30.29 -28.39 -7.73
N SER A 97 -29.97 -29.65 -8.01
CA SER A 97 -30.67 -30.45 -9.02
C SER A 97 -30.65 -31.92 -8.62
N ALA A 98 -31.80 -32.54 -8.86
CA ALA A 98 -32.27 -33.87 -8.51
C ALA A 98 -31.24 -35.00 -8.78
N GLU A 99 -31.29 -36.15 -8.12
CA GLU A 99 -32.31 -37.19 -8.35
C GLU A 99 -32.45 -38.16 -7.16
N ASN A 100 -33.69 -38.63 -6.97
CA ASN A 100 -34.10 -39.68 -6.04
C ASN A 100 -33.64 -41.07 -6.50
N PHE A 101 -33.36 -41.97 -5.56
CA PHE A 101 -33.79 -43.38 -5.65
C PHE A 101 -34.05 -43.93 -4.24
N ASP A 102 -35.30 -44.33 -4.01
CA ASP A 102 -35.79 -45.14 -2.88
C ASP A 102 -35.22 -46.56 -2.96
N ASP A 103 -34.81 -47.13 -1.82
CA ASP A 103 -35.13 -48.53 -1.51
C ASP A 103 -35.10 -48.76 0.02
N ALA A 104 -36.05 -49.57 0.49
CA ALA A 104 -36.46 -49.69 1.87
C ALA A 104 -35.83 -50.89 2.60
N SER A 105 -35.58 -50.74 3.91
CA SER A 105 -36.15 -51.58 4.99
C SER A 105 -35.20 -51.80 6.19
N THR A 106 -35.72 -51.46 7.39
CA THR A 106 -35.48 -52.08 8.74
C THR A 106 -34.05 -52.03 9.34
N THR A 107 -33.76 -51.68 10.60
CA THR A 107 -34.51 -51.68 11.88
C THR A 107 -33.70 -50.91 12.95
N GLU A 108 -34.39 -50.15 13.79
CA GLU A 108 -34.19 -49.90 15.24
C GLU A 108 -32.87 -49.38 15.89
N ALA A 109 -33.06 -48.22 16.57
CA ALA A 109 -32.69 -47.91 17.98
C ALA A 109 -31.40 -47.13 18.33
N LYS A 110 -31.65 -45.85 18.68
CA LYS A 110 -31.24 -45.07 19.88
C LYS A 110 -29.92 -44.26 19.92
N GLU A 111 -30.17 -42.97 20.17
CA GLU A 111 -29.46 -42.02 21.06
C GLU A 111 -28.08 -41.48 20.66
N ALA A 112 -28.04 -40.23 20.19
CA ALA A 112 -27.62 -39.07 21.00
C ALA A 112 -27.31 -37.83 20.12
N SER A 113 -28.21 -36.86 20.24
CA SER A 113 -28.06 -35.40 20.07
C SER A 113 -26.68 -34.78 19.75
N SER A 114 -26.70 -34.02 18.65
CA SER A 114 -26.03 -32.72 18.39
C SER A 114 -24.52 -32.69 18.06
N PRO A 115 -24.15 -32.17 16.86
CA PRO A 115 -22.79 -31.72 16.56
C PRO A 115 -22.66 -30.26 16.99
N THR A 116 -22.21 -30.00 18.22
CA THR A 116 -21.79 -28.63 18.58
C THR A 116 -20.46 -28.31 17.91
N GLU A 117 -20.57 -27.71 16.72
CA GLU A 117 -19.59 -26.80 16.14
C GLU A 117 -19.06 -25.83 17.21
N LYS A 118 -17.89 -26.10 17.77
CA LYS A 118 -17.13 -25.05 18.46
C LYS A 118 -16.48 -24.19 17.39
N LYS A 119 -17.11 -23.07 17.06
CA LYS A 119 -16.46 -21.90 16.45
C LYS A 119 -15.19 -21.60 17.26
N ARG A 120 -14.05 -22.13 16.82
CA ARG A 120 -12.76 -21.73 17.37
C ARG A 120 -12.58 -20.29 16.89
N ASN A 121 -12.71 -19.33 17.80
CA ASN A 121 -12.27 -17.96 17.56
C ASN A 121 -10.90 -18.04 16.88
N ARG A 122 -10.86 -17.69 15.58
CA ARG A 122 -9.62 -17.61 14.84
C ARG A 122 -8.90 -16.41 15.42
N ASN A 123 -8.03 -16.64 16.39
CA ASN A 123 -7.28 -15.58 17.03
C ASN A 123 -6.34 -14.97 15.98
N LYS A 124 -6.76 -13.85 15.38
CA LYS A 124 -6.04 -13.11 14.34
C LYS A 124 -4.78 -12.42 14.86
N ASN A 125 -4.56 -12.39 16.17
CA ASN A 125 -3.38 -11.74 16.74
C ASN A 125 -2.15 -12.64 16.57
N PRO A 126 -1.16 -12.24 15.74
CA PRO A 126 0.01 -13.07 15.45
C PRO A 126 0.88 -13.33 16.67
N LEU A 127 0.77 -12.51 17.74
CA LEU A 127 1.52 -12.76 18.97
C LEU A 127 1.11 -14.05 19.67
N GLN A 128 -0.11 -14.51 19.46
CA GLN A 128 -0.60 -15.73 20.11
C GLN A 128 -0.01 -17.00 19.51
N TRP A 129 0.60 -16.92 18.31
CA TRP A 129 1.37 -18.03 17.73
C TRP A 129 2.62 -18.35 18.55
N PHE A 130 3.11 -17.40 19.34
CA PHE A 130 4.24 -17.59 20.26
C PHE A 130 3.81 -17.97 21.69
N GLY A 131 2.55 -18.39 21.87
CA GLY A 131 1.97 -18.77 23.15
C GLY A 131 1.18 -17.64 23.83
N LEU A 132 0.55 -17.99 24.96
CA LEU A 132 -0.33 -17.07 25.70
C LEU A 132 0.42 -15.87 26.29
N PHE A 133 1.71 -16.03 26.58
CA PHE A 133 2.54 -15.03 27.27
C PHE A 133 3.66 -14.48 26.38
N ALA A 134 3.30 -13.85 25.26
CA ALA A 134 4.27 -13.10 24.46
C ALA A 134 4.98 -12.02 25.32
N PRO A 135 6.31 -11.92 25.29
CA PRO A 135 7.06 -11.02 26.16
C PRO A 135 6.85 -9.55 25.76
N MET A 136 7.02 -8.63 26.71
CA MET A 136 6.78 -7.20 26.48
C MET A 136 7.56 -6.62 25.27
N PRO A 137 8.85 -6.92 25.06
CA PRO A 137 9.56 -6.44 23.87
C PRO A 137 8.91 -6.89 22.56
N LEU A 138 8.35 -8.10 22.50
CA LEU A 138 7.67 -8.59 21.29
C LEU A 138 6.36 -7.85 21.03
N ARG A 139 5.61 -7.50 22.09
CA ARG A 139 4.42 -6.64 21.99
C ARG A 139 4.78 -5.25 21.49
N THR A 140 5.85 -4.66 22.03
CA THR A 140 6.36 -3.36 21.58
C THR A 140 6.80 -3.41 20.11
N ALA A 141 7.48 -4.47 19.68
CA ALA A 141 7.85 -4.69 18.28
C ALA A 141 6.62 -4.80 17.37
N GLN A 142 5.54 -5.47 17.82
CA GLN A 142 4.28 -5.50 17.10
C GLN A 142 3.71 -4.09 16.96
N THR A 143 3.59 -3.31 18.04
CA THR A 143 3.07 -1.94 18.00
C THR A 143 3.85 -1.05 17.03
N HIS A 144 5.18 -1.14 17.02
CA HIS A 144 6.01 -0.38 16.08
C HIS A 144 5.85 -0.85 14.63
N SER A 145 5.80 -2.16 14.39
CA SER A 145 5.52 -2.71 13.05
C SER A 145 4.15 -2.27 12.54
N VAL A 146 3.17 -2.28 13.44
CA VAL A 146 1.82 -1.81 13.22
C VAL A 146 1.83 -0.36 12.76
N LYS A 147 2.51 0.51 13.50
CA LYS A 147 2.66 1.93 13.16
C LYS A 147 3.33 2.14 11.80
N ALA A 148 4.39 1.38 11.50
CA ALA A 148 5.08 1.48 10.20
C ALA A 148 4.14 1.19 9.03
N VAL A 149 3.35 0.11 9.14
CA VAL A 149 2.43 -0.33 8.07
C VAL A 149 1.21 0.56 7.98
N GLU A 150 0.68 1.06 9.10
CA GLU A 150 -0.54 1.89 9.11
C GLU A 150 -0.33 3.36 8.76
N GLU A 151 0.81 3.94 9.14
CA GLU A 151 0.99 5.39 9.04
C GLU A 151 2.09 5.74 8.03
N VAL A 152 3.26 5.12 8.16
CA VAL A 152 4.48 5.61 7.48
C VAL A 152 4.58 5.11 6.04
N ILE A 153 4.42 3.81 5.82
CA ILE A 153 4.56 3.20 4.49
C ILE A 153 3.53 3.75 3.48
N PRO A 154 2.22 3.83 3.77
CA PRO A 154 1.25 4.35 2.81
C PRO A 154 1.52 5.80 2.44
N ARG A 155 1.85 6.64 3.43
CA ARG A 155 2.19 8.04 3.17
C ARG A 155 3.45 8.14 2.32
N LEU A 156 4.48 7.35 2.61
CA LEU A 156 5.72 7.32 1.83
C LEU A 156 5.46 6.95 0.36
N VAL A 157 4.64 5.93 0.11
CA VAL A 157 4.32 5.48 -1.26
C VAL A 157 3.44 6.51 -1.97
N SER A 158 2.48 7.14 -1.26
CA SER A 158 1.67 8.25 -1.79
C SER A 158 2.54 9.42 -2.23
N VAL A 159 3.43 9.89 -1.35
CA VAL A 159 4.36 11.00 -1.66
C VAL A 159 5.26 10.65 -2.85
N ASN A 160 5.79 9.43 -2.90
CA ASN A 160 6.59 8.99 -4.04
C ASN A 160 5.79 9.00 -5.36
N ALA A 161 4.52 8.58 -5.32
CA ALA A 161 3.65 8.61 -6.48
C ALA A 161 3.29 10.05 -6.91
N GLU A 162 3.13 10.98 -5.97
CA GLU A 162 2.98 12.42 -6.24
C GLU A 162 4.25 13.02 -6.84
N MET A 163 5.43 12.69 -6.32
CA MET A 163 6.71 13.15 -6.87
C MET A 163 6.86 12.74 -8.34
N LEU A 164 6.57 11.47 -8.66
CA LEU A 164 6.61 10.98 -10.05
C LEU A 164 5.63 11.72 -10.96
N HIS A 165 4.44 12.04 -10.45
CA HIS A 165 3.46 12.83 -11.20
C HIS A 165 3.98 14.23 -11.52
N VAL A 166 4.52 14.93 -10.51
CA VAL A 166 5.11 16.27 -10.67
C VAL A 166 6.28 16.24 -11.65
N GLU A 167 7.15 15.21 -11.61
CA GLU A 167 8.23 15.07 -12.59
C GLU A 167 7.72 14.97 -14.04
N ILE A 168 6.61 14.25 -14.24
CA ILE A 168 5.96 14.15 -15.55
C ILE A 168 5.42 15.52 -15.97
N GLU A 169 4.77 16.25 -15.06
CA GLU A 169 4.24 17.59 -15.34
C GLU A 169 5.35 18.60 -15.68
N VAL A 170 6.46 18.59 -14.94
CA VAL A 170 7.63 19.43 -15.23
C VAL A 170 8.19 19.12 -16.62
N ARG A 171 8.32 17.84 -16.99
CA ARG A 171 8.77 17.44 -18.33
C ARG A 171 7.80 17.94 -19.41
N ARG A 172 6.49 17.84 -19.17
CA ARG A 172 5.45 18.33 -20.10
C ARG A 172 5.50 19.85 -20.25
N ALA A 173 5.59 20.59 -19.14
CA ALA A 173 5.67 22.05 -19.14
C ALA A 173 6.91 22.55 -19.89
N ARG A 174 8.09 21.96 -19.61
CA ARG A 174 9.33 22.28 -20.35
C ARG A 174 9.20 22.01 -21.84
N LYS A 175 8.54 20.93 -22.24
CA LYS A 175 8.28 20.61 -23.66
C LYS A 175 7.34 21.62 -24.32
N ARG A 176 6.28 22.06 -23.64
CA ARG A 176 5.36 23.10 -24.13
C ARG A 176 6.10 24.42 -24.36
N ARG A 177 6.92 24.83 -23.39
CA ARG A 177 7.77 26.01 -23.50
C ARG A 177 8.73 25.97 -24.67
N ALA A 178 9.47 24.88 -24.84
CA ALA A 178 10.38 24.73 -25.98
C ALA A 178 9.63 24.80 -27.33
N LYS A 179 8.40 24.27 -27.40
CA LYS A 179 7.56 24.33 -28.60
C LYS A 179 7.06 25.76 -28.87
N ALA A 180 6.64 26.49 -27.85
CA ALA A 180 6.20 27.89 -27.95
C ALA A 180 7.35 28.78 -28.44
N GLU A 181 8.53 28.69 -27.82
CA GLU A 181 9.73 29.42 -28.23
C GLU A 181 10.16 29.10 -29.68
N ALA A 182 10.02 27.85 -30.11
CA ALA A 182 10.31 27.45 -31.48
C ALA A 182 9.27 27.98 -32.49
N ALA A 183 8.00 28.08 -32.11
CA ALA A 183 6.95 28.65 -32.94
C ALA A 183 7.16 30.16 -33.14
N GLU A 184 7.46 30.89 -32.06
CA GLU A 184 7.75 32.33 -32.10
C GLU A 184 8.93 32.66 -33.02
N LYS A 185 10.01 31.86 -32.96
CA LYS A 185 11.17 32.00 -33.86
C LYS A 185 10.82 31.77 -35.32
N LYS A 186 9.93 30.82 -35.63
CA LYS A 186 9.47 30.56 -37.00
C LYS A 186 8.63 31.72 -37.54
N THR A 187 7.71 32.28 -36.73
CA THR A 187 6.92 33.45 -37.12
C THR A 187 7.75 34.72 -37.30
N GLY A 188 8.78 34.92 -36.46
CA GLY A 188 9.72 36.04 -36.61
C GLY A 188 10.57 35.97 -37.88
N GLN A 189 11.02 34.77 -38.27
CA GLN A 189 11.77 34.57 -39.51
C GLN A 189 10.92 34.77 -40.77
N THR A 190 9.65 34.36 -40.76
CA THR A 190 8.74 34.59 -41.90
C THR A 190 8.37 36.07 -42.08
N ALA A 191 8.28 36.85 -40.99
CA ALA A 191 8.01 38.28 -41.06
C ALA A 191 9.24 39.10 -41.54
N GLY A 192 10.45 38.70 -41.16
CA GLY A 192 11.69 39.33 -41.61
C GLY A 192 12.01 39.12 -43.11
N ALA A 193 11.50 38.06 -43.72
CA ALA A 193 11.72 37.74 -45.13
C ALA A 193 10.82 38.53 -46.11
N THR A 194 9.83 39.29 -45.63
CA THR A 194 8.81 39.96 -46.48
C THR A 194 9.02 41.48 -46.61
N GLN A 195 10.17 42.04 -46.23
CA GLN A 195 10.44 43.47 -46.50
C GLN A 195 10.70 43.69 -48.01
N PRO A 196 9.86 44.48 -48.71
CA PRO A 196 10.07 44.74 -50.13
C PRO A 196 11.30 45.63 -50.32
N GLN A 197 12.27 45.15 -51.09
CA GLN A 197 13.38 45.96 -51.56
C GLN A 197 12.81 47.09 -52.43
N SER A 198 12.75 48.29 -51.87
CA SER A 198 12.45 49.53 -52.59
C SER A 198 13.58 49.82 -53.57
N THR A 199 13.39 49.44 -54.84
CA THR A 199 14.22 49.86 -55.97
C THR A 199 14.11 51.37 -56.15
N ALA A 200 15.16 52.11 -55.79
CA ALA A 200 15.33 53.50 -56.16
C ALA A 200 15.85 53.59 -57.60
N VAL A 201 15.15 54.39 -58.42
CA VAL A 201 15.53 54.80 -59.79
C VAL A 201 16.05 56.24 -59.71
#